data_AF-A0A0N7KEZ6-F1
#
_entry.id   AF-A0A0N7KEZ6-F1
#
_cell.length_a   1.000
_cell.length_b   1.000
_cell.length_c   1.000
_cell.angle_alpha   90.00
_cell.angle_beta   90.00
_cell.angle_gamma   90.00
#
_symmetry.space_group_name_H-M   'P 1'
#
loop_
_entity.id
_entity.type
_entity.pdbx_description
1 polymer ?
#
loop_
_entity_poly.entity_id
_entity_poly.type
_entity_poly.pdbx_seq_one_letter_code
_entity_poly.pdbx_strand_id
1 'polypeptide(L)' 'MMNEFKCVGLNPSSITTKKLGTRMQTLGMNPMKAELQDIISEVDTDGSGIIDFYKFLDLITH' A
#
# COMPACT_ATOMS: atom_id res chain seq x y z
N MET A 1 15.77 1.41 -0.69
CA MET A 1 14.30 1.36 -0.76
C MET A 1 13.60 2.50 -0.01
N MET A 2 14.06 2.93 1.17
CA MET A 2 13.38 4.01 1.93
C MET A 2 13.56 5.45 1.37
N ASN A 3 14.54 5.69 0.48
CA ASN A 3 14.80 7.03 -0.05
C ASN A 3 13.70 7.53 -1.00
N GLU A 4 13.00 6.63 -1.68
CA GLU A 4 11.94 7.01 -2.63
C GLU A 4 10.72 7.58 -1.90
N PHE A 5 10.38 7.07 -0.71
CA PHE A 5 9.21 7.53 0.05
C PHE A 5 9.31 8.99 0.53
N LYS A 6 10.52 9.51 0.76
CA LYS A 6 10.70 10.91 1.18
C LYS A 6 10.44 11.90 0.06
N CYS A 7 10.71 11.54 -1.20
CA CYS A 7 10.53 12.46 -2.33
C CYS A 7 9.05 12.69 -2.71
N VAL A 8 8.12 11.84 -2.24
CA VAL A 8 6.71 11.88 -2.68
C VAL A 8 5.74 12.46 -1.65
N GLY A 9 6.21 13.00 -0.52
CA GLY A 9 5.34 13.64 0.49
C GLY A 9 4.31 12.69 1.10
N LEU A 10 4.59 11.39 1.09
CA LEU A 10 3.66 10.36 1.52
C LEU A 10 3.76 10.20 3.04
N ASN A 11 2.83 10.82 3.78
CA ASN A 11 2.67 10.54 5.20
C ASN A 11 2.42 9.02 5.39
N PRO A 12 3.26 8.32 6.20
CA PRO A 12 3.21 6.87 6.33
C PRO A 12 2.10 6.37 7.26
N SER A 13 1.25 7.25 7.80
CA SER A 13 0.28 6.85 8.83
C SER A 13 -0.91 6.05 8.28
N SER A 14 -1.33 6.33 7.04
CA SER A 14 -2.56 5.74 6.50
C SER A 14 -2.64 5.95 5.00
N ILE A 15 -2.97 4.90 4.26
CA ILE A 15 -3.15 4.93 2.81
C ILE A 15 -4.54 4.42 2.45
N THR A 16 -5.27 5.14 1.60
CA THR A 16 -6.52 4.61 1.06
C THR A 16 -6.23 3.53 0.02
N THR A 17 -7.11 2.55 -0.11
CA THR A 17 -7.04 1.48 -1.12
C THR A 17 -6.68 1.98 -2.53
N LYS A 18 -7.25 3.13 -2.94
CA LYS A 18 -6.94 3.80 -4.21
C LYS A 18 -5.50 4.29 -4.30
N LYS A 19 -4.99 4.88 -3.22
CA LYS A 19 -3.59 5.35 -3.15
C LYS A 19 -2.62 4.17 -3.08
N LEU A 20 -3.03 3.03 -2.52
CA LEU A 20 -2.17 1.85 -2.39
C LEU A 20 -1.64 1.40 -3.75
N GLY A 21 -2.53 1.28 -4.74
CA GLY A 21 -2.13 0.94 -6.11
C GLY A 21 -1.15 1.95 -6.73
N THR A 22 -1.29 3.24 -6.40
CA THR A 22 -0.33 4.28 -6.82
C THR A 22 1.02 4.13 -6.10
N ARG A 23 1.03 3.79 -4.81
CA ARG A 23 2.28 3.52 -4.07
C ARG A 23 3.00 2.29 -4.61
N MET A 24 2.26 1.23 -4.92
CA MET A 24 2.82 0.01 -5.53
C MET A 24 3.44 0.32 -6.90
N GLN A 25 2.76 1.09 -7.75
CA GLN A 25 3.30 1.55 -9.03
C GLN A 25 4.57 2.39 -8.86
N THR A 26 4.62 3.23 -7.83
CA THR A 26 5.81 4.04 -7.51
C THR A 26 6.98 3.17 -7.06
N LEU A 27 6.71 2.05 -6.39
CA LEU A 27 7.71 1.03 -6.04
C LEU A 27 8.14 0.15 -7.22
N GLY A 28 7.62 0.39 -8.43
CA GLY A 28 7.87 -0.44 -9.60
C GLY A 28 7.02 -1.72 -9.68
N MET A 29 6.03 -1.87 -8.80
CA MET A 29 5.07 -2.98 -8.83
C MET A 29 3.83 -2.57 -9.61
N ASN A 30 3.38 -3.39 -10.57
CA ASN A 30 2.11 -3.19 -11.26
C ASN A 30 1.11 -4.29 -10.88
N PRO A 31 0.58 -4.28 -9.64
CA PRO A 31 -0.32 -5.33 -9.18
C PRO A 31 -1.58 -5.32 -10.05
N MET A 32 -2.06 -6.51 -10.43
CA MET A 32 -3.35 -6.63 -11.08
C MET A 32 -4.44 -6.13 -10.12
N LYS A 33 -5.54 -5.59 -10.66
CA LYS A 33 -6.65 -5.11 -9.82
C LYS A 33 -7.12 -6.17 -8.82
N ALA A 34 -7.08 -7.45 -9.20
CA ALA A 34 -7.38 -8.58 -8.33
C ALA A 34 -6.38 -8.69 -7.16
N GLU A 35 -5.07 -8.76 -7.46
CA GLU A 35 -4.02 -8.83 -6.44
C GLU A 35 -4.07 -7.64 -5.48
N LEU A 36 -4.34 -6.43 -6.00
CA LEU A 36 -4.50 -5.25 -5.15
C LEU A 36 -5.70 -5.41 -4.22
N GLN A 37 -6.83 -5.95 -4.70
CA GLN A 37 -8.00 -6.21 -3.86
C GLN A 37 -7.72 -7.29 -2.82
N ASP A 38 -6.98 -8.35 -3.18
CA ASP A 38 -6.60 -9.40 -2.25
C ASP A 38 -5.72 -8.83 -1.13
N ILE A 39 -4.66 -8.09 -1.49
CA ILE A 39 -3.81 -7.39 -0.52
C ILE A 39 -4.63 -6.46 0.37
N ILE A 40 -5.51 -5.65 -0.24
CA ILE A 40 -6.43 -4.76 0.49
C ILE A 40 -7.25 -5.58 1.48
N SER A 41 -7.85 -6.70 1.07
CA SER A 41 -8.69 -7.52 1.93
C SER A 41 -7.93 -8.16 3.09
N GLU A 42 -6.64 -8.45 2.92
CA GLU A 42 -5.78 -8.98 3.97
C GLU A 42 -5.35 -7.90 4.98
N VAL A 43 -5.09 -6.67 4.52
CA VAL A 43 -4.67 -5.57 5.41
C VAL A 43 -5.84 -4.80 6.03
N ASP A 44 -6.91 -4.56 5.26
CA ASP A 44 -8.13 -3.83 5.62
C ASP A 44 -9.18 -4.79 6.19
N THR A 45 -8.82 -5.44 7.29
CA THR A 45 -9.68 -6.42 7.97
C THR A 45 -10.95 -5.80 8.56
N ASP A 46 -10.98 -4.48 8.73
CA ASP A 46 -12.13 -3.75 9.28
C ASP A 46 -13.01 -3.10 8.20
N GLY A 47 -12.58 -3.13 6.92
CA GLY A 47 -13.30 -2.52 5.81
C GLY A 47 -13.37 -0.99 5.92
N SER A 48 -12.42 -0.36 6.61
CA SER A 48 -12.34 1.10 6.70
C SER A 48 -12.02 1.76 5.37
N GLY A 49 -11.46 1.00 4.42
CA GLY A 49 -10.86 1.54 3.20
C GLY A 49 -9.56 2.30 3.48
N ILE A 50 -9.03 2.20 4.71
CA ILE A 50 -7.83 2.85 5.19
C ILE A 50 -6.86 1.77 5.66
N ILE A 51 -5.71 1.73 5.02
CA ILE A 51 -4.69 0.72 5.25
C ILE A 51 -3.54 1.39 6.00
N ASP A 52 -3.05 0.77 7.07
CA ASP A 52 -1.79 1.18 7.66
C ASP A 52 -0.66 0.81 6.69
N PHE A 53 0.09 1.82 6.26
CA PHE A 53 1.16 1.62 5.30
C PHE A 53 2.27 0.70 5.82
N TYR A 54 2.54 0.72 7.13
CA TYR A 54 3.50 -0.19 7.74
C TYR A 54 3.01 -1.64 7.69
N LYS A 55 1.71 -1.87 7.91
CA LYS A 55 1.10 -3.20 7.75
C LYS A 55 1.21 -3.71 6.32
N PHE A 56 1.00 -2.83 5.33
CA PHE A 56 1.24 -3.17 3.93
C PHE A 56 2.71 -3.50 3.64
N LEU A 57 3.65 -2.69 4.15
CA LEU A 57 5.08 -2.97 3.99
C LEU A 57 5.47 -4.33 4.59
N ASP A 58 4.89 -4.69 5.73
CA ASP A 58 5.10 -5.98 6.38
C ASP A 58 4.64 -7.14 5.47
N LEU A 59 3.47 -7.01 4.82
CA LEU A 59 2.97 -8.02 3.88
C LEU A 59 3.84 -8.20 2.63
N ILE A 60 4.43 -7.13 2.09
CA ILE A 60 5.27 -7.24 0.87
C ILE A 60 6.73 -7.59 1.15
N THR A 61 7.17 -7.46 2.41
CA THR A 61 8.56 -7.75 2.81
C THR A 61 8.75 -9.20 3.20
N HIS A 62 7.67 -9.94 3.48
CA HIS A 62 7.69 -11.38 3.71
C HIS A 62 7.56 -12.15 2.39
#